data_AF-A0AA38Y382-F1
#
_entry.id   AF-A0AA38Y382-F1
#
_cell.length_a   1.000
_cell.length_b   1.000
_cell.length_c   1.000
_cell.angle_alpha   90.00
_cell.angle_beta   90.00
_cell.angle_gamma   90.00
#
_symmetry.space_group_name_H-M   'P 1'
#
loop_
_entity.id
_entity.type
_entity.pdbx_description
1 polymer ?
#
loop_
_entity_poly.entity_id
_entity_poly.type
_entity_poly.pdbx_seq_one_letter_code
_entity_poly.pdbx_strand_id
1 'polypeptide(L)'
;MRGLVSMTLGRVPTPRPEFKVPLFLPIDDKFLSASSARSTQPDGIFSRSAFAVENVKLGEIICQVLKKIYGGRRANHSADDLTATLLSFDSILQLESSIYGFERTIPPELKGAWSLGGDHTEDADARILQCQSFVLRARYNE
;
A
#
# COMPACT_ATOMS: atom_id res chain seq x y z
N MET A 1 9.49 -7.75 28.86
CA MET A 1 9.49 -6.54 28.01
C MET A 1 10.91 -6.28 27.55
N ARG A 2 11.24 -6.49 26.27
CA ARG A 2 12.58 -6.19 25.72
C ARG A 2 12.47 -4.90 24.92
N GLY A 3 13.03 -3.80 25.45
CA GLY A 3 13.15 -2.53 24.74
C GLY A 3 14.46 -2.49 23.96
N LEU A 4 14.41 -2.10 22.69
CA LEU A 4 15.60 -1.84 21.88
C LEU A 4 16.13 -0.45 22.24
N VAL A 5 17.33 -0.37 22.82
CA VAL A 5 17.98 0.89 23.19
C VAL A 5 18.77 1.40 21.98
N SER A 6 18.35 2.53 21.40
CA SER A 6 19.14 3.24 20.40
C SER A 6 20.27 4.00 21.09
N MET A 7 21.52 3.77 20.67
CA MET A 7 22.72 4.36 21.28
C MET A 7 23.16 5.68 20.62
N THR A 8 22.34 6.29 19.76
CA THR A 8 22.68 7.58 19.14
C THR A 8 21.82 8.70 19.74
N LEU A 9 22.46 9.46 20.64
CA LEU A 9 22.01 10.73 21.22
C LEU A 9 20.69 10.69 22.05
N GLY A 10 20.81 10.31 23.33
CA GLY A 10 20.15 10.96 24.49
C GLY A 10 18.63 11.18 24.53
N ARG A 11 17.86 10.77 23.52
CA ARG A 11 16.40 10.91 23.52
C ARG A 11 15.81 9.74 24.29
N VAL A 12 15.30 10.03 25.49
CA VAL A 12 14.44 9.10 26.24
C VAL A 12 13.34 8.63 25.28
N PRO A 13 13.04 7.32 25.19
CA PRO A 13 11.88 6.83 24.46
C PRO A 13 10.65 7.45 25.12
N THR A 14 10.14 8.54 24.57
CA THR A 14 8.87 9.07 25.02
C THR A 14 7.82 8.04 24.62
N PRO A 15 7.00 7.55 25.56
CA PRO A 15 5.82 6.77 25.18
C PRO A 15 5.05 7.66 24.23
N ARG A 16 4.94 7.24 22.96
CA ARG A 16 4.18 8.00 21.96
C ARG A 16 2.78 8.17 22.55
N PRO A 17 2.31 9.40 22.80
CA PRO A 17 0.92 9.60 23.13
C PRO A 17 0.12 8.99 21.99
N GLU A 18 -0.91 8.20 22.30
CA GLU A 18 -1.91 7.82 21.32
C GLU A 18 -2.65 9.09 20.90
N PHE A 19 -2.04 9.85 19.99
CA PHE A 19 -2.70 10.97 19.34
C PHE A 19 -3.82 10.37 18.48
N LYS A 20 -5.04 10.38 19.00
CA LYS A 20 -6.28 10.22 18.21
C LYS A 20 -6.53 11.49 17.40
N VAL A 21 -5.54 11.92 16.62
CA VAL A 21 -5.77 12.92 15.59
C VAL A 21 -6.43 12.17 14.44
N PRO A 22 -7.64 12.56 14.01
CA PRO A 22 -8.26 11.93 12.85
C PRO A 22 -7.30 12.06 11.67
N LEU A 23 -7.06 10.95 10.97
CA LEU A 23 -6.25 10.96 9.76
C LEU A 23 -6.90 11.93 8.77
N PHE A 24 -6.04 12.66 8.03
CA PHE A 24 -6.52 13.54 6.97
C PHE A 24 -7.28 12.73 5.93
N LEU A 25 -8.33 13.34 5.37
CA LEU A 25 -9.06 12.74 4.26
C LEU A 25 -8.11 12.59 3.06
N PRO A 26 -8.21 11.48 2.31
CA PRO A 26 -7.40 11.27 1.12
C PRO A 26 -7.90 12.17 -0.01
N ILE A 27 -7.24 13.31 -0.19
CA ILE A 27 -7.55 14.33 -1.21
C ILE A 27 -6.30 14.49 -2.08
N ASP A 28 -6.45 14.53 -3.40
CA ASP A 28 -5.32 14.79 -4.28
C ASP A 28 -4.94 16.27 -4.30
N ASP A 29 -3.64 16.57 -4.44
CA ASP A 29 -3.11 17.94 -4.45
C ASP A 29 -3.79 18.87 -5.46
N LYS A 30 -4.25 18.32 -6.59
CA LYS A 30 -4.98 19.08 -7.63
C LYS A 30 -6.33 19.64 -7.16
N PHE A 31 -6.89 19.10 -6.09
CA PHE A 31 -8.13 19.56 -5.47
C PHE A 31 -7.90 20.34 -4.17
N LEU A 32 -6.64 20.55 -3.78
CA LEU A 32 -6.29 21.46 -2.71
C LEU A 32 -6.30 22.89 -3.25
N SER A 33 -7.09 23.74 -2.62
CA SER A 33 -7.14 25.17 -2.96
C SER A 33 -6.71 26.02 -1.78
N ALA A 34 -5.76 26.93 -2.01
CA ALA A 34 -5.34 27.92 -1.01
C ALA A 34 -6.43 28.96 -0.71
N SER A 35 -7.40 29.14 -1.61
CA SER A 35 -8.50 30.10 -1.46
C SER A 35 -9.74 29.50 -0.79
N SER A 36 -9.81 28.17 -0.63
CA SER A 36 -10.93 27.49 0.03
C SER A 36 -10.47 26.85 1.34
N ALA A 37 -11.17 27.19 2.44
CA ALA A 37 -10.98 26.53 3.73
C ALA A 37 -11.48 25.06 3.73
N ARG A 38 -12.20 24.63 2.70
CA ARG A 38 -12.73 23.26 2.56
C ARG A 38 -12.36 22.72 1.18
N SER A 39 -11.25 22.01 1.12
CA SER A 39 -10.90 21.18 -0.03
C SER A 39 -11.49 19.79 0.18
N THR A 40 -12.10 19.23 -0.87
CA THR A 40 -12.69 17.88 -0.85
C THR A 40 -12.38 17.17 -2.16
N GLN A 41 -12.18 15.87 -2.09
CA GLN A 41 -12.12 15.04 -3.28
C GLN A 41 -13.52 15.04 -3.93
N PRO A 42 -13.66 15.31 -5.24
CA PRO A 42 -14.96 15.27 -5.91
C PRO A 42 -15.58 13.88 -5.88
N ASP A 43 -16.92 13.83 -5.81
CA ASP A 43 -17.66 12.58 -5.83
C ASP A 43 -17.37 11.78 -7.11
N GLY A 44 -17.15 10.48 -6.95
CA GLY A 44 -16.81 9.57 -8.05
C GLY A 44 -15.34 9.64 -8.52
N ILE A 45 -14.52 10.55 -7.98
CA ILE A 45 -13.08 10.61 -8.26
C ILE A 45 -12.33 10.10 -7.05
N PHE A 46 -11.68 8.94 -7.16
CA PHE A 46 -10.89 8.41 -6.07
C PHE A 46 -9.53 9.09 -5.94
N SER A 47 -9.01 9.25 -4.72
CA SER A 47 -7.67 9.83 -4.52
C SER A 47 -6.59 8.82 -4.90
N ARG A 48 -5.54 9.30 -5.56
CA ARG A 48 -4.33 8.53 -5.89
C ARG A 48 -3.69 7.93 -4.64
N SER A 49 -3.70 8.67 -3.53
CA SER A 49 -3.15 8.21 -2.25
C SER A 49 -3.92 7.01 -1.71
N ALA A 50 -5.25 7.08 -1.73
CA ALA A 50 -6.09 5.98 -1.31
C ALA A 50 -5.95 4.79 -2.27
N PHE A 51 -5.71 5.03 -3.57
CA PHE A 51 -5.54 3.94 -4.56
C PHE A 51 -4.25 3.17 -4.29
N ALA A 52 -3.18 3.91 -3.99
CA ALA A 52 -1.92 3.33 -3.57
C ALA A 52 -2.07 2.51 -2.28
N VAL A 53 -2.83 2.99 -1.29
CA VAL A 53 -3.08 2.26 -0.04
C VAL A 53 -3.79 0.93 -0.29
N GLU A 54 -4.85 0.90 -1.12
CA GLU A 54 -5.55 -0.35 -1.45
C GLU A 54 -4.66 -1.32 -2.22
N ASN A 55 -3.80 -0.84 -3.14
CA ASN A 55 -2.81 -1.68 -3.81
C ASN A 55 -1.77 -2.26 -2.85
N VAL A 56 -1.32 -1.49 -1.86
CA VAL A 56 -0.39 -1.98 -0.84
C VAL A 56 -1.04 -3.09 -0.02
N LYS A 57 -2.31 -2.93 0.38
CA LYS A 57 -3.07 -3.97 1.09
C LYS A 57 -3.21 -5.25 0.26
N LEU A 58 -3.53 -5.13 -1.03
CA LEU A 58 -3.57 -6.28 -1.93
C LEU A 58 -2.20 -6.96 -2.03
N GLY A 59 -1.14 -6.17 -2.19
CA GLY A 59 0.24 -6.67 -2.21
C GLY A 59 0.62 -7.41 -0.93
N GLU A 60 0.14 -6.96 0.22
CA GLU A 60 0.33 -7.65 1.51
C GLU A 60 -0.37 -9.02 1.53
N ILE A 61 -1.62 -9.11 1.07
CA ILE A 61 -2.37 -10.38 0.96
C ILE A 61 -1.59 -11.38 0.09
N ILE A 62 -1.13 -10.95 -1.07
CA ILE A 62 -0.34 -11.78 -1.99
C ILE A 62 0.99 -12.20 -1.33
N CYS A 63 1.69 -11.27 -0.68
CA CYS A 63 2.95 -11.54 0.00
C CYS A 63 2.80 -12.58 1.12
N GLN A 64 1.72 -12.51 1.90
CA GLN A 64 1.44 -13.48 2.96
C GLN A 64 1.30 -14.91 2.42
N VAL A 65 0.66 -15.06 1.26
CA VAL A 65 0.47 -16.38 0.64
C VAL A 65 1.76 -16.88 -0.01
N LEU A 66 2.49 -16.02 -0.73
CA LEU A 66 3.80 -16.38 -1.26
C LEU A 66 4.75 -16.82 -0.15
N LYS A 67 4.73 -16.16 1.02
CA LYS A 67 5.50 -16.59 2.20
C LYS A 67 5.11 -17.98 2.68
N LYS A 68 3.82 -18.36 2.64
CA LYS A 68 3.37 -19.70 3.03
C LYS A 68 3.84 -20.77 2.05
N ILE A 69 3.65 -20.53 0.75
CA ILE A 69 3.99 -21.47 -0.32
C ILE A 69 5.52 -21.66 -0.40
N TYR A 70 6.29 -20.57 -0.43
CA TYR A 70 7.74 -20.63 -0.63
C TYR A 70 8.54 -20.73 0.68
N GLY A 71 7.97 -20.29 1.81
CA GLY A 71 8.60 -20.41 3.13
C GLY A 71 8.54 -21.82 3.69
N GLY A 72 7.44 -22.56 3.49
CA GLY A 72 7.30 -23.95 3.94
C GLY A 72 8.28 -24.90 3.25
N ARG A 73 8.57 -24.67 1.96
CA ARG A 73 9.49 -25.49 1.15
C ARG A 73 10.96 -25.40 1.58
N ARG A 74 11.35 -24.35 2.31
CA ARG A 74 12.71 -24.18 2.85
C ARG A 74 12.91 -24.81 4.23
N ALA A 75 11.85 -24.99 5.02
CA ALA A 75 11.95 -25.48 6.40
C ALA A 75 11.91 -27.02 6.49
N ASN A 76 11.24 -27.69 5.55
CA ASN A 76 10.96 -29.12 5.63
C ASN A 76 11.57 -29.87 4.43
N HIS A 77 12.89 -30.05 4.45
CA HIS A 77 13.55 -30.99 3.51
C HIS A 77 13.27 -32.47 3.81
N SER A 78 12.43 -32.77 4.81
CA SER A 78 12.13 -34.13 5.29
C SER A 78 10.65 -34.45 5.43
N ALA A 79 9.73 -33.57 5.00
CA ALA A 79 8.30 -33.83 5.07
C ALA A 79 7.82 -34.45 3.75
N ASP A 80 7.00 -35.50 3.88
CA ASP A 80 6.40 -36.28 2.80
C ASP A 80 5.71 -35.38 1.76
N ASP A 81 6.00 -35.59 0.48
CA ASP A 81 5.67 -34.70 -0.66
C ASP A 81 4.15 -34.39 -0.75
N LEU A 82 3.33 -35.33 -0.28
CA LEU A 82 1.88 -35.21 -0.17
C LEU A 82 1.44 -34.13 0.84
N THR A 83 2.11 -34.04 1.99
CA THR A 83 1.78 -33.06 3.04
C THR A 83 2.16 -31.64 2.64
N ALA A 84 3.29 -31.47 1.93
CA ALA A 84 3.68 -30.20 1.36
C ALA A 84 2.69 -29.73 0.26
N THR A 85 2.20 -30.66 -0.56
CA THR A 85 1.21 -30.38 -1.60
C THR A 85 -0.14 -29.96 -0.98
N LEU A 86 -0.62 -30.66 0.05
CA LEU A 86 -1.87 -30.31 0.75
C LEU A 86 -1.78 -28.94 1.45
N LEU A 87 -0.66 -28.63 2.11
CA LEU A 87 -0.42 -27.31 2.72
C LEU A 87 -0.39 -26.18 1.69
N SER A 88 0.13 -26.47 0.48
CA SER A 88 0.12 -25.51 -0.62
C SER A 88 -1.29 -25.25 -1.14
N PHE A 89 -2.13 -26.29 -1.22
CA PHE A 89 -3.51 -26.18 -1.68
C PHE A 89 -4.39 -25.41 -0.68
N ASP A 90 -4.25 -25.69 0.62
CA ASP A 90 -4.92 -24.93 1.68
C ASP A 90 -4.52 -23.45 1.68
N SER A 91 -3.23 -23.17 1.45
CA SER A 91 -2.73 -21.79 1.31
C SER A 91 -3.34 -21.05 0.10
N ILE A 92 -3.61 -21.77 -0.99
CA ILE A 92 -4.27 -21.23 -2.18
C ILE A 92 -5.75 -20.94 -1.90
N LEU A 93 -6.47 -21.85 -1.24
CA LEU A 93 -7.86 -21.61 -0.84
C LEU A 93 -7.98 -20.42 0.12
N GLN A 94 -7.02 -20.28 1.04
CA GLN A 94 -6.96 -19.12 1.92
C GLN A 94 -6.70 -17.82 1.15
N LEU A 95 -5.89 -17.85 0.09
CA LEU A 95 -5.68 -16.71 -0.80
C LEU A 95 -6.98 -16.30 -1.47
N GLU A 96 -7.68 -17.27 -2.06
CA GLU A 96 -8.94 -17.04 -2.77
C GLU A 96 -9.97 -16.40 -1.83
N SER A 97 -10.12 -16.94 -0.62
CA SER A 97 -10.98 -16.37 0.41
C SER A 97 -10.56 -14.94 0.81
N SER A 98 -9.25 -14.69 0.94
CA SER A 98 -8.73 -13.37 1.32
C SER A 98 -8.91 -12.34 0.21
N ILE A 99 -8.71 -12.72 -1.05
CA ILE A 99 -8.95 -11.88 -2.22
C ILE A 99 -10.45 -11.57 -2.33
N TYR A 100 -11.31 -12.57 -2.19
CA TYR A 100 -12.76 -12.38 -2.21
C TYR A 100 -13.23 -11.46 -1.07
N GLY A 101 -12.66 -11.63 0.12
CA GLY A 101 -12.88 -10.72 1.24
C GLY A 101 -12.46 -9.29 0.93
N PHE A 102 -11.26 -9.13 0.35
CA PHE A 102 -10.72 -7.83 -0.04
C PHE A 102 -11.61 -7.15 -1.10
N GLU A 103 -12.06 -7.87 -2.14
CA GLU A 103 -12.95 -7.35 -3.18
C GLU A 103 -14.25 -6.72 -2.61
N ARG A 104 -14.75 -7.26 -1.49
CA ARG A 104 -15.93 -6.72 -0.80
C ARG A 104 -15.63 -5.47 0.03
N THR A 105 -14.37 -5.26 0.42
CA THR A 105 -13.92 -4.07 1.15
C THR A 105 -13.51 -2.93 0.24
N ILE A 106 -13.27 -3.20 -1.05
CA ILE A 106 -12.92 -2.18 -2.03
C ILE A 106 -14.08 -1.18 -2.19
N PRO A 107 -13.84 0.13 -2.02
CA PRO A 107 -14.84 1.16 -2.27
C PRO A 107 -15.40 1.08 -3.70
N PRO A 108 -16.70 1.29 -3.91
CA PRO A 108 -17.32 1.17 -5.23
C PRO A 108 -16.70 2.12 -6.26
N GLU A 109 -16.20 3.27 -5.83
CA GLU A 109 -15.50 4.24 -6.67
C GLU A 109 -14.18 3.67 -7.23
N LEU A 110 -13.52 2.77 -6.50
CA LEU A 110 -12.28 2.12 -6.90
C LEU A 110 -12.53 0.92 -7.83
N LYS A 111 -13.68 0.25 -7.71
CA LYS A 111 -14.04 -0.91 -8.55
C LYS A 111 -14.05 -0.53 -10.02
N GLY A 112 -14.56 0.66 -10.36
CA GLY A 112 -14.53 1.19 -11.73
C GLY A 112 -13.12 1.35 -12.28
N ALA A 113 -12.20 1.88 -11.45
CA ALA A 113 -10.80 2.07 -11.83
C ALA A 113 -10.03 0.75 -12.04
N TRP A 114 -10.42 -0.32 -11.34
CA TRP A 114 -9.81 -1.65 -11.47
C TRP A 114 -10.41 -2.49 -12.60
N SER A 115 -11.68 -2.25 -12.95
CA SER A 115 -12.46 -3.15 -13.81
C SER A 115 -12.13 -3.11 -15.29
N LEU A 116 -11.59 -2.01 -15.85
CA LEU A 116 -11.18 -1.99 -17.25
C LEU A 116 -10.41 -0.69 -17.57
N GLY A 117 -9.15 -0.81 -17.96
CA GLY A 117 -8.43 0.18 -18.80
C GLY A 117 -8.64 1.65 -18.47
N GLY A 118 -8.55 2.02 -17.18
CA GLY A 118 -8.62 3.42 -16.78
C GLY A 118 -7.49 4.21 -17.44
N ASP A 119 -7.88 5.22 -18.22
CA ASP A 119 -7.08 6.24 -18.88
C ASP A 119 -6.22 7.04 -17.87
N HIS A 120 -5.23 6.38 -17.28
CA HIS A 120 -4.44 6.89 -16.16
C HIS A 120 -2.93 6.92 -16.45
N THR A 121 -2.51 6.58 -17.67
CA THR A 121 -1.08 6.30 -17.94
C THR A 121 -0.30 7.42 -18.61
N GLU A 122 -0.90 8.48 -19.16
CA GLU A 122 -0.09 9.50 -19.85
C GLU A 122 0.29 10.71 -18.96
N ASP A 123 -0.64 11.22 -18.14
CA ASP A 123 -0.39 12.47 -17.40
C ASP A 123 0.39 12.26 -16.07
N ALA A 124 0.29 11.07 -15.47
CA ALA A 124 1.01 10.76 -14.23
C ALA A 124 2.52 10.57 -14.47
N ASP A 125 2.89 9.85 -15.53
CA ASP A 125 4.28 9.57 -15.89
C ASP A 125 4.98 10.84 -16.36
N ALA A 126 4.28 11.68 -17.14
CA ALA A 126 4.78 13.00 -17.55
C ALA A 126 5.10 13.91 -16.34
N ARG A 127 4.24 13.90 -15.31
CA ARG A 127 4.46 14.67 -14.07
C ARG A 127 5.62 14.14 -13.24
N ILE A 128 5.81 12.82 -13.14
CA ILE A 128 6.94 12.22 -12.43
C ILE A 128 8.25 12.62 -13.11
N LEU A 129 8.32 12.52 -14.44
CA LEU A 129 9.48 12.95 -15.23
C LEU A 129 9.75 14.45 -15.06
N GLN A 130 8.70 15.27 -14.99
CA GLN A 130 8.84 16.71 -14.74
C GLN A 130 9.42 16.99 -13.34
N CYS A 131 8.90 16.34 -12.29
CA CYS A 131 9.43 16.48 -10.93
C CYS A 131 10.90 16.02 -10.83
N GLN A 132 11.23 14.88 -11.44
CA GLN A 132 12.62 14.40 -11.52
C GLN A 132 13.52 15.40 -12.27
N SER A 133 13.02 16.00 -13.35
CA SER A 133 13.76 17.02 -14.10
C SER A 133 14.03 18.28 -13.27
N PHE A 134 13.09 18.70 -12.42
CA PHE A 134 13.27 19.84 -11.51
C PHE A 134 14.32 19.54 -10.45
N VAL A 135 14.28 18.35 -9.84
CA VAL A 135 15.28 17.93 -8.85
C VAL A 135 16.67 17.84 -9.47
N LEU A 136 16.79 17.31 -10.69
CA LEU A 136 18.07 17.27 -11.42
C LEU A 136 18.56 18.67 -11.77
N ARG A 137 17.70 19.56 -12.28
CA ARG A 137 18.06 20.96 -12.57
C ARG A 137 18.48 21.72 -11.32
N ALA A 138 17.82 21.51 -10.19
CA ALA A 138 18.21 22.13 -8.93
C ALA A 138 19.57 21.62 -8.41
N ARG A 139 19.98 20.41 -8.78
CA ARG A 139 21.23 19.79 -8.32
C ARG A 139 22.45 20.10 -9.21
N TYR A 140 22.23 20.35 -10.49
CA TYR A 140 23.31 20.53 -11.49
C TYR A 140 23.44 21.96 -12.05
N ASN A 141 22.71 22.93 -11.48
CA ASN A 141 22.82 24.36 -11.83
C ASN A 141 23.40 25.20 -10.67
N GLU A 142 24.49 24.73 -10.05
CA GLU A 142 25.47 25.57 -9.34
C GLU A 142 26.79 25.57 -10.14
#